data_AF-A0A0C2MHF6-F1
#
_entry.id   AF-A0A0C2MHF6-F1
#
_cell.length_a   1.000
_cell.length_b   1.000
_cell.length_c   1.000
_cell.angle_alpha   90.00
_cell.angle_beta   90.00
_cell.angle_gamma   90.00
#
_symmetry.space_group_name_H-M   'P 1'
#
loop_
_entity.id
_entity.type
_entity.pdbx_description
1 polymer ?
#
loop_
_entity_poly.entity_id
_entity_poly.type
_entity_poly.pdbx_seq_one_letter_code
_entity_poly.pdbx_strand_id
1 'polypeptide(L)'
;MTVDSIRSSYISVCGSMNKSDLGLFKAQNHPFNEEHFWGYFMDAFQHLLSSGIHECIFIMDNTRFNKTNQVQTILHENDHRINYLSPFSRFLNTIENFLSKSKKIFSKRQLDHKPTYLI
;
A
#
# COMPACT_ATOMS: atom_id res chain seq x y z
N MET A 1 32.89 10.41 -21.82
CA MET A 1 32.51 9.64 -20.62
C MET A 1 31.19 10.20 -20.14
N THR A 2 30.11 9.45 -20.29
CA THR A 2 28.78 9.84 -19.83
C THR A 2 28.59 9.19 -18.47
N VAL A 3 28.47 10.00 -17.43
CA VAL A 3 28.08 9.46 -16.11
C VAL A 3 26.62 9.10 -16.23
N ASP A 4 26.31 7.80 -16.30
CA ASP A 4 24.93 7.33 -16.20
C ASP A 4 24.40 7.81 -14.85
N SER A 5 23.46 8.75 -14.87
CA SER A 5 22.80 9.19 -13.64
C SER A 5 22.13 7.96 -13.03
N ILE A 6 22.50 7.60 -11.81
CA ILE A 6 21.76 6.62 -11.02
C ILE A 6 20.40 7.26 -10.72
N ARG A 7 19.45 7.08 -11.64
CA ARG A 7 18.09 7.55 -11.43
C ARG A 7 17.50 6.66 -10.35
N SER A 8 17.39 7.19 -9.13
CA SER A 8 16.65 6.53 -8.05
C SER A 8 15.22 6.26 -8.52
N SER A 9 14.93 5.04 -8.97
CA SER A 9 13.57 4.62 -9.27
C SER A 9 12.81 4.45 -7.96
N TYR A 10 11.93 5.40 -7.65
CA TYR A 10 11.06 5.31 -6.48
C TYR A 10 9.86 4.42 -6.82
N ILE A 11 9.81 3.22 -6.25
CA ILE A 11 8.64 2.34 -6.35
C ILE A 11 7.74 2.63 -5.14
N SER A 12 6.53 3.08 -5.43
CA SER A 12 5.46 3.20 -4.44
C SER A 12 4.57 1.97 -4.49
N VAL A 13 4.16 1.48 -3.32
CA VAL A 13 3.25 0.35 -3.20
C VAL A 13 2.05 0.77 -2.34
N CYS A 14 0.85 0.48 -2.82
CA CYS A 14 -0.38 0.51 -2.04
C CYS A 14 -0.93 -0.92 -1.97
N GLY A 15 -1.48 -1.31 -0.84
CA GLY A 15 -2.00 -2.66 -0.68
C GLY A 15 -3.01 -2.76 0.46
N SER A 16 -3.71 -3.89 0.49
CA SER A 16 -4.62 -4.29 1.54
C SER A 16 -4.28 -5.70 1.96
N MET A 17 -4.52 -6.01 3.22
CA MET A 17 -4.30 -7.35 3.76
C MET A 17 -5.37 -7.65 4.80
N ASN A 18 -5.68 -8.92 4.97
CA ASN A 18 -6.49 -9.40 6.08
C ASN A 18 -5.61 -10.25 7.01
N LYS A 19 -6.21 -10.94 7.99
CA LYS A 19 -5.47 -11.76 8.95
C LYS A 19 -4.81 -13.00 8.31
N SER A 20 -5.40 -13.51 7.24
CA SER A 20 -4.96 -14.74 6.58
C SER A 20 -3.92 -14.44 5.49
N ASP A 21 -4.18 -13.44 4.65
CA ASP A 21 -3.45 -13.23 3.41
C ASP A 21 -3.25 -11.75 3.04
N LEU A 22 -2.23 -11.51 2.21
CA LEU A 22 -2.13 -10.27 1.44
C LEU A 22 -3.25 -10.28 0.40
N GLY A 23 -4.08 -9.24 0.40
CA GLY A 23 -5.11 -9.06 -0.60
C GLY A 23 -4.54 -8.44 -1.87
N LEU A 24 -5.21 -7.41 -2.37
CA LEU A 24 -4.79 -6.69 -3.56
C LEU A 24 -3.59 -5.78 -3.23
N PHE A 25 -2.66 -5.63 -4.18
CA PHE A 25 -1.64 -4.58 -4.13
C PHE A 25 -1.43 -3.97 -5.53
N LYS A 26 -1.05 -2.70 -5.56
CA LYS A 26 -0.60 -1.98 -6.75
C LYS A 26 0.77 -1.36 -6.50
N ALA A 27 1.66 -1.49 -7.47
CA ALA A 27 2.97 -0.88 -7.47
C ALA A 27 3.13 0.06 -8.67
N GLN A 28 3.78 1.21 -8.47
CA GLN A 28 4.00 2.21 -9.51
C GLN A 28 5.30 2.99 -9.28
N ASN A 29 5.85 3.57 -10.36
CA ASN A 29 7.12 4.31 -10.34
C ASN A 29 6.99 5.78 -9.88
N HIS A 30 5.81 6.16 -9.38
CA HIS A 30 5.48 7.51 -8.94
C HIS A 30 4.82 7.48 -7.56
N PRO A 31 4.95 8.51 -6.71
CA PRO A 31 4.24 8.59 -5.44
C PRO A 31 2.73 8.38 -5.58
N PHE A 32 2.11 7.65 -4.66
CA PHE A 32 0.66 7.62 -4.57
C PHE A 32 0.15 9.01 -4.19
N ASN A 33 -0.88 9.46 -4.91
CA ASN A 33 -1.68 10.63 -4.57
C ASN A 33 -3.12 10.16 -4.34
N GLU A 34 -4.04 11.10 -4.13
CA GLU A 34 -5.45 10.79 -3.89
C GLU A 34 -6.12 10.05 -5.05
N GLU A 35 -5.86 10.44 -6.30
CA GLU A 35 -6.41 9.80 -7.50
C GLU A 35 -5.92 8.36 -7.66
N HIS A 36 -4.60 8.14 -7.53
CA HIS A 36 -4.01 6.80 -7.58
C HIS A 36 -4.55 5.92 -6.46
N PHE A 37 -4.71 6.48 -5.26
CA PHE A 37 -5.30 5.76 -4.13
C PHE A 37 -6.76 5.41 -4.40
N TRP A 38 -7.54 6.34 -4.93
CA TRP A 38 -8.95 6.10 -5.26
C TRP A 38 -9.11 4.97 -6.27
N GLY A 39 -8.33 4.99 -7.36
CA GLY A 39 -8.33 3.91 -8.34
C GLY A 39 -7.84 2.57 -7.79
N TYR A 40 -6.97 2.57 -6.78
CA TYR A 40 -6.63 1.35 -6.05
C TYR A 40 -7.79 0.89 -5.14
N PHE A 41 -8.38 1.81 -4.39
CA PHE A 41 -9.44 1.55 -3.44
C PHE A 41 -10.65 0.93 -4.12
N MET A 42 -11.05 1.45 -5.29
CA MET A 42 -12.18 0.90 -6.04
C MET A 42 -11.95 -0.54 -6.51
N ASP A 43 -10.76 -0.84 -7.03
CA ASP A 43 -10.42 -2.21 -7.45
C ASP A 43 -10.42 -3.16 -6.24
N ALA A 44 -9.85 -2.74 -5.12
CA ALA A 44 -9.83 -3.53 -3.88
C ALA A 44 -11.26 -3.75 -3.33
N PHE A 45 -12.10 -2.71 -3.39
CA PHE A 45 -13.47 -2.76 -2.93
C PHE A 45 -14.33 -3.67 -3.81
N GLN A 46 -14.20 -3.58 -5.13
CA GLN A 46 -14.88 -4.47 -6.06
C GLN A 46 -14.46 -5.93 -5.86
N HIS A 47 -13.17 -6.18 -5.60
CA HIS A 47 -12.68 -7.51 -5.27
C HIS A 47 -13.28 -8.05 -3.97
N LEU A 48 -13.43 -7.19 -2.94
CA LEU A 48 -14.09 -7.54 -1.68
C LEU A 48 -15.54 -7.98 -1.91
N LEU A 49 -16.31 -7.17 -2.65
CA LEU A 49 -17.71 -7.47 -2.99
C LEU A 49 -17.83 -8.76 -3.79
N SER A 50 -16.97 -8.97 -4.77
CA SER A 50 -16.97 -10.17 -5.61
C SER A 50 -16.60 -11.43 -4.84
N SER A 51 -15.90 -11.29 -3.71
CA SER A 51 -15.52 -12.39 -2.82
C SER A 51 -16.61 -12.71 -1.78
N GLY A 52 -17.75 -12.01 -1.79
CA GLY A 52 -18.85 -12.21 -0.84
C GLY A 52 -18.50 -11.82 0.59
N ILE A 53 -17.52 -10.91 0.76
CA ILE A 53 -17.11 -10.46 2.08
C ILE A 53 -17.91 -9.21 2.45
N HIS A 54 -18.69 -9.32 3.53
CA HIS A 54 -19.55 -8.25 4.03
C HIS A 54 -19.11 -7.76 5.41
N GLU A 55 -19.57 -6.57 5.83
CA GLU A 55 -19.40 -6.03 7.18
C GLU A 55 -17.94 -5.93 7.69
N CYS A 56 -16.99 -5.73 6.78
CA CYS A 56 -15.58 -5.52 7.12
C CYS A 56 -15.31 -4.26 7.96
N ILE A 57 -14.25 -4.35 8.78
CA ILE A 57 -13.61 -3.20 9.42
C ILE A 57 -12.34 -2.86 8.65
N PHE A 58 -12.34 -1.72 7.98
CA PHE A 58 -11.16 -1.18 7.30
C PHE A 58 -10.28 -0.43 8.29
N ILE A 59 -9.05 -0.90 8.46
CA ILE A 59 -8.03 -0.23 9.27
C ILE A 59 -7.10 0.52 8.33
N MET A 60 -7.11 1.85 8.39
CA MET A 60 -6.32 2.71 7.52
C MET A 60 -5.46 3.66 8.36
N ASP A 61 -4.34 4.13 7.79
CA ASP A 61 -3.56 5.18 8.44
C ASP A 61 -4.30 6.54 8.41
N ASN A 62 -3.78 7.50 9.16
CA ASN A 62 -4.41 8.82 9.32
C ASN A 62 -4.18 9.78 8.13
N THR A 63 -3.74 9.30 6.96
CA THR A 63 -3.41 10.18 5.82
C THR A 63 -4.65 10.86 5.24
N ARG A 64 -4.45 12.02 4.60
CA ARG A 64 -5.55 12.85 4.09
C ARG A 64 -6.37 12.13 3.01
N PHE A 65 -5.71 11.44 2.07
CA PHE A 65 -6.38 10.75 0.97
C PHE A 65 -7.15 9.49 1.41
N ASN A 66 -6.80 8.88 2.56
CA ASN A 66 -7.59 7.78 3.14
C ASN A 66 -8.92 8.25 3.76
N LYS A 67 -9.06 9.56 4.00
CA LYS A 67 -10.19 10.16 4.73
C LYS A 67 -11.16 10.93 3.84
N THR A 68 -11.07 10.77 2.54
CA THR A 68 -11.97 11.49 1.62
C THR A 68 -13.41 11.09 1.88
N ASN A 69 -14.34 12.02 1.63
CA ASN A 69 -15.76 11.75 1.78
C ASN A 69 -16.19 10.57 0.91
N GLN A 70 -15.60 10.42 -0.28
CA GLN A 70 -15.93 9.33 -1.20
C GLN A 70 -15.62 7.94 -0.60
N VAL A 71 -14.46 7.78 0.04
CA VAL A 71 -14.10 6.53 0.73
C VAL A 71 -15.07 6.25 1.87
N GLN A 72 -15.38 7.27 2.68
CA GLN A 72 -16.28 7.13 3.82
C GLN A 72 -17.70 6.77 3.40
N THR A 73 -18.23 7.44 2.36
CA THR A 73 -19.56 7.19 1.81
C THR A 73 -19.68 5.78 1.27
N ILE A 74 -18.74 5.32 0.41
CA ILE A 74 -18.82 3.97 -0.16
C ILE A 74 -18.80 2.90 0.93
N LEU A 75 -17.92 3.04 1.93
CA LEU A 75 -17.84 2.05 3.00
C LEU A 75 -19.10 2.06 3.86
N HIS A 76 -19.62 3.24 4.22
CA HIS A 76 -20.84 3.35 5.00
C HIS A 76 -22.07 2.81 4.26
N GLU A 77 -22.25 3.13 2.98
CA GLU A 77 -23.39 2.69 2.15
C GLU A 77 -23.40 1.17 1.91
N ASN A 78 -22.27 0.49 2.12
CA ASN A 78 -22.13 -0.96 1.96
C ASN A 78 -21.90 -1.67 3.31
N ASP A 79 -22.35 -1.06 4.41
CA ASP A 79 -22.31 -1.61 5.77
C ASP A 79 -20.90 -1.96 6.29
N HIS A 80 -19.88 -1.29 5.76
CA HIS A 80 -18.50 -1.41 6.22
C HIS A 80 -18.13 -0.32 7.21
N ARG A 81 -17.25 -0.66 8.16
CA ARG A 81 -16.76 0.26 9.19
C ARG A 81 -15.34 0.70 8.88
N ILE A 82 -14.98 1.90 9.31
CA ILE A 82 -13.62 2.46 9.15
C ILE A 82 -13.05 2.80 10.51
N ASN A 83 -11.84 2.31 10.78
CA ASN A 83 -11.03 2.70 11.92
C ASN A 83 -9.72 3.33 11.42
N TYR A 84 -9.57 4.63 11.63
CA TYR A 84 -8.30 5.30 11.37
C TYR A 84 -7.36 5.12 12.56
N LEU A 85 -6.13 4.71 12.27
CA LEU A 85 -5.07 4.66 13.28
C LEU A 85 -4.70 6.08 13.72
N SER A 86 -4.35 6.24 15.00
CA SER A 86 -3.86 7.53 15.49
C SER A 86 -2.58 7.95 14.75
N PRO A 87 -2.27 9.25 14.67
CA PRO A 87 -0.97 9.71 14.20
C PRO A 87 0.18 8.96 14.87
N PHE A 88 1.24 8.68 14.10
CA PHE A 88 2.47 8.00 14.55
C PHE A 88 2.31 6.52 14.98
N SER A 89 1.13 5.93 14.84
CA SER A 89 0.88 4.51 15.17
C SER A 89 1.20 3.54 14.03
N ARG A 90 2.27 3.77 13.27
CA ARG A 90 2.66 2.86 12.16
C ARG A 90 2.90 1.42 12.62
N PHE A 91 3.36 1.21 13.85
CA PHE A 91 3.59 -0.11 14.42
C PHE A 91 2.28 -0.93 14.59
N LEU A 92 1.13 -0.26 14.70
CA LEU A 92 -0.18 -0.90 14.74
C LEU A 92 -0.71 -1.27 13.36
N ASN A 93 -0.12 -0.73 12.30
CA ASN A 93 -0.51 -1.06 10.94
C ASN A 93 0.20 -2.35 10.49
N THR A 94 -0.52 -3.47 10.45
CA THR A 94 0.04 -4.76 10.04
C THR A 94 0.68 -4.70 8.65
N ILE A 95 0.14 -3.88 7.74
CA ILE A 95 0.69 -3.74 6.39
C ILE A 95 2.03 -3.02 6.38
N GLU A 96 2.26 -2.06 7.29
CA GLU A 96 3.55 -1.37 7.41
C GLU A 96 4.63 -2.37 7.83
N ASN A 97 4.31 -3.28 8.75
CA ASN A 97 5.23 -4.35 9.13
C ASN A 97 5.55 -5.27 7.93
N PHE A 98 4.52 -5.69 7.18
CA PHE A 98 4.70 -6.49 5.97
C PHE A 98 5.56 -5.79 4.91
N LEU A 99 5.27 -4.52 4.60
CA LEU A 99 6.03 -3.73 3.64
C LEU A 99 7.46 -3.47 4.12
N SER A 100 7.68 -3.28 5.42
CA SER A 100 9.03 -3.09 5.99
C SER A 100 9.91 -4.34 5.80
N LYS A 101 9.35 -5.54 6.02
CA LYS A 101 10.03 -6.82 5.76
C LYS A 101 10.32 -7.00 4.28
N SER A 102 9.34 -6.68 3.43
CA SER A 102 9.47 -6.76 1.97
C SER A 102 10.58 -5.84 1.46
N LYS A 103 10.64 -4.58 1.92
CA LYS A 103 11.72 -3.63 1.59
C LYS A 103 13.10 -4.19 1.89
N LYS A 104 13.29 -4.84 3.06
CA LYS A 104 14.58 -5.47 3.41
C LYS A 104 14.98 -6.56 2.40
N ILE A 105 14.02 -7.32 1.87
CA ILE A 105 14.27 -8.34 0.85
C ILE A 105 14.63 -7.70 -0.49
N PHE A 106 13.86 -6.69 -0.93
CA PHE A 106 14.14 -5.98 -2.18
C PHE A 106 15.50 -5.27 -2.15
N SER A 107 15.87 -4.65 -1.03
CA SER A 107 17.18 -4.02 -0.86
C SER A 107 18.33 -5.04 -0.91
N LYS A 108 18.15 -6.23 -0.33
CA LYS A 108 19.14 -7.32 -0.45
C LYS A 108 19.30 -7.80 -1.90
N ARG A 109 18.20 -8.04 -2.60
CA ARG A 109 18.24 -8.47 -4.00
C ARG A 109 18.89 -7.43 -4.94
N GLN A 110 18.76 -6.14 -4.64
CA GLN A 110 19.49 -5.10 -5.38
C GLN A 110 21.00 -5.08 -5.08
N LEU A 111 21.43 -5.50 -3.88
CA LEU A 111 22.85 -5.70 -3.57
C LEU A 111 23.41 -6.92 -4.30
N ASP A 112 22.64 -8.00 -4.39
CA ASP A 112 23.03 -9.22 -5.12
C ASP A 112 23.08 -9.03 -6.65
N HIS A 113 22.40 -8.00 -7.18
CA HIS A 113 22.43 -7.62 -8.60
C HIS A 113 23.33 -6.42 -8.91
N LYS A 114 24.01 -5.82 -7.92
CA LYS A 114 25.14 -4.95 -8.22
C LYS A 114 26.33 -5.84 -8.56
N PRO A 115 27.00 -5.67 -9.72
CA PRO A 115 28.29 -6.30 -9.92
C PRO A 115 29.18 -5.89 -8.75
N THR A 116 29.63 -6.89 -8.01
CA THR A 116 30.67 -6.70 -7.00
C THR A 116 31.91 -6.32 -7.79
N TYR A 117 32.16 -5.03 -7.95
CA TYR A 117 33.47 -4.55 -8.32
C TYR A 117 34.37 -4.79 -7.10
N LEU A 118 35.01 -5.96 -7.09
CA LEU A 118 36.28 -6.14 -6.40
C LEU A 118 37.25 -5.13 -7.02
N ILE A 119 37.72 -4.19 -6.20
CA ILE A 119 39.02 -3.56 -6.38
C ILE A 119 39.86 -4.01 -5.20
#